data_AF-A0A1G5UEE7-F1
#
_entry.id   AF-A0A1G5UEE7-F1
#
_cell.length_a   1.000
_cell.length_b   1.000
_cell.length_c   1.000
_cell.angle_alpha   90.00
_cell.angle_beta   90.00
_cell.angle_gamma   90.00
#
_symmetry.space_group_name_H-M   'P 1'
#
loop_
_entity.id
_entity.type
_entity.pdbx_description
1 polymer ?
#
loop_
_entity_poly.entity_id
_entity_poly.type
_entity_poly.pdbx_seq_one_letter_code
_entity_poly.pdbx_strand_id
1 'polypeptide(L)'
;MTGISTTAARLAERLHAFRSLGDNCEFGFVQRYGGVEPSGLLRFSYTPMADLIRGLRCGFADFGVPGDLRLSVSAGGTYYCHSVAYNIWANTGHPAGSIEPAVLLEREYGRLAHLKRKLLDDLADGSKILVRKVGRDEPEADFARLTEAVWAHGPSTLLRVTEAGPDWIPEPARRVADRLIAGRVRRFAPAEQAWEVDLEPWMHLVDSAYALERGVAPTPLDAAAFPEALTLPGRLRRHVGRHRAMALSAYTRAVDPAGFRTDAVHVFSSWVWIPEDFAGDRVFAAAGYARLGWRDADLSRRRCWQRVWAAGRLRPDATREPVGLGMIGTRRDRFWSAGARFAEGPIPGDEPAPDLPMPPFRFPGRDLLGRLLPRVL
;
A
#
# COMPACT_ATOMS: atom_id res chain seq x y z
N MET A 1 -26.08 18.77 -7.32
CA MET A 1 -26.01 17.90 -6.13
C MET A 1 -24.55 17.68 -5.80
N THR A 2 -24.01 18.42 -4.83
CA THR A 2 -22.67 18.18 -4.27
C THR A 2 -22.71 16.87 -3.49
N GLY A 3 -22.46 15.76 -4.19
CA GLY A 3 -22.38 14.45 -3.55
C GLY A 3 -21.31 14.47 -2.47
N ILE A 4 -21.65 14.00 -1.27
CA ILE A 4 -20.69 13.84 -0.17
C ILE A 4 -19.58 12.93 -0.69
N SER A 5 -18.35 13.46 -0.78
CA SER A 5 -17.17 12.70 -1.19
C SER A 5 -16.97 11.51 -0.24
N THR A 6 -16.82 10.30 -0.80
CA THR A 6 -16.59 9.08 -0.02
C THR A 6 -15.28 9.18 0.75
N THR A 7 -15.13 8.41 1.83
CA THR A 7 -13.87 8.30 2.58
C THR A 7 -12.71 7.94 1.67
N ALA A 8 -12.91 7.01 0.73
CA ALA A 8 -11.92 6.63 -0.27
C ALA A 8 -11.52 7.80 -1.19
N ALA A 9 -12.50 8.55 -1.72
CA ALA A 9 -12.24 9.70 -2.57
C ALA A 9 -11.50 10.82 -1.81
N ARG A 10 -11.86 11.06 -0.55
CA ARG A 10 -11.18 12.03 0.32
C ARG A 10 -9.73 11.63 0.59
N LEU A 11 -9.46 10.35 0.87
CA LEU A 11 -8.09 9.85 1.03
C LEU A 11 -7.27 10.04 -0.24
N ALA A 12 -7.83 9.71 -1.40
CA ALA A 12 -7.17 9.91 -2.69
C ALA A 12 -6.82 11.38 -2.93
N GLU A 13 -7.76 12.30 -2.67
CA GLU A 13 -7.54 13.75 -2.76
C GLU A 13 -6.38 14.21 -1.86
N ARG A 14 -6.39 13.79 -0.58
CA ARG A 14 -5.33 14.11 0.38
C ARG A 14 -3.97 13.59 -0.08
N LEU A 15 -3.92 12.35 -0.55
CA LEU A 15 -2.70 11.71 -1.04
C LEU A 15 -2.12 12.40 -2.29
N HIS A 16 -2.96 13.03 -3.12
CA HIS A 16 -2.53 13.81 -4.28
C HIS A 16 -1.78 15.11 -3.92
N ALA A 17 -1.94 15.60 -2.68
CA ALA A 17 -1.24 16.79 -2.17
C ALA A 17 0.25 16.53 -1.85
N PHE A 18 0.69 15.28 -1.91
CA PHE A 18 2.06 14.89 -1.56
C PHE A 18 2.95 14.72 -2.80
N ARG A 19 4.25 14.92 -2.62
CA ARG A 19 5.30 14.63 -3.62
C ARG A 19 6.42 13.83 -2.98
N SER A 20 6.89 12.79 -3.65
CA SER A 20 8.09 12.06 -3.23
C SER A 20 9.34 12.90 -3.49
N LEU A 21 10.28 12.91 -2.54
CA LEU A 21 11.67 13.35 -2.74
C LEU A 21 12.62 12.18 -3.03
N GLY A 22 12.10 11.07 -3.56
CA GLY A 22 12.86 9.89 -3.93
C GLY A 22 13.07 8.95 -2.75
N ASP A 23 14.33 8.68 -2.41
CA ASP A 23 14.80 7.53 -1.62
C ASP A 23 14.67 6.23 -2.41
N ASN A 24 13.45 5.79 -2.69
CA ASN A 24 13.18 4.69 -3.62
C ASN A 24 11.74 4.80 -4.19
N CYS A 25 11.26 3.72 -4.80
CA CYS A 25 9.93 3.68 -5.42
C CYS A 25 8.74 3.60 -4.44
N GLU A 26 8.96 3.38 -3.15
CA GLU A 26 7.92 2.98 -2.19
C GLU A 26 6.78 3.99 -2.10
N PHE A 27 7.07 5.28 -1.91
CA PHE A 27 6.01 6.28 -1.80
C PHE A 27 5.24 6.47 -3.12
N GLY A 28 5.88 6.21 -4.26
CA GLY A 28 5.18 6.17 -5.55
C GLY A 28 4.16 5.03 -5.62
N PHE A 29 4.47 3.88 -5.00
CA PHE A 29 3.54 2.77 -4.83
C PHE A 29 2.47 3.08 -3.80
N VAL A 30 2.79 3.70 -2.65
CA VAL A 30 1.79 4.21 -1.69
C VAL A 30 0.72 5.05 -2.42
N GLN A 31 1.14 5.97 -3.28
CA GLN A 31 0.23 6.79 -4.10
C GLN A 31 -0.63 5.94 -5.05
N ARG A 32 0.01 5.07 -5.85
CA ARG A 32 -0.68 4.17 -6.80
C ARG A 32 -1.70 3.28 -6.10
N TYR A 33 -1.33 2.75 -4.94
CA TYR A 33 -2.11 1.83 -4.13
C TYR A 33 -3.25 2.53 -3.40
N GLY A 34 -3.04 3.79 -3.02
CA GLY A 34 -4.08 4.72 -2.57
C GLY A 34 -5.00 5.23 -3.69
N GLY A 35 -4.80 4.79 -4.94
CA GLY A 35 -5.68 5.09 -6.06
C GLY A 35 -5.32 6.34 -6.87
N VAL A 36 -4.15 6.96 -6.64
CA VAL A 36 -3.73 8.17 -7.35
C VAL A 36 -2.42 7.99 -8.11
N GLU A 37 -2.30 8.69 -9.24
CA GLU A 37 -1.10 8.68 -10.10
C GLU A 37 -0.57 10.10 -10.33
N PRO A 38 -0.14 10.84 -9.28
CA PRO A 38 0.44 12.16 -9.48
C PRO A 38 1.74 12.06 -10.29
N SER A 39 1.98 13.07 -11.13
CA SER A 39 3.28 13.29 -11.74
C SER A 39 4.27 13.83 -10.69
N GLY A 40 5.52 13.43 -10.81
CA GLY A 40 6.59 13.92 -9.93
C GLY A 40 7.95 13.49 -10.44
N LEU A 41 8.93 14.40 -10.42
CA LEU A 41 10.28 14.16 -10.90
C LEU A 41 10.94 12.96 -10.22
N LEU A 42 10.81 12.88 -8.90
CA LEU A 42 11.46 11.87 -8.05
C LEU A 42 10.50 10.75 -7.64
N ARG A 43 9.31 10.70 -8.25
CA ARG A 43 8.38 9.58 -8.07
C ARG A 43 8.96 8.35 -8.79
N PHE A 44 8.97 7.20 -8.12
CA PHE A 44 9.62 5.98 -8.64
C PHE A 44 11.12 6.15 -8.95
N SER A 45 11.81 6.98 -8.16
CA SER A 45 13.24 7.22 -8.30
C SER A 45 13.99 6.86 -7.03
N TYR A 46 15.12 6.18 -7.19
CA TYR A 46 16.16 6.14 -6.17
C TYR A 46 16.96 7.43 -6.24
N THR A 47 17.09 8.10 -5.09
CA THR A 47 17.71 9.42 -5.00
C THR A 47 18.53 9.50 -3.70
N PRO A 48 19.86 9.33 -3.77
CA PRO A 48 20.74 9.51 -2.62
C PRO A 48 20.56 10.90 -1.98
N MET A 49 20.63 10.97 -0.66
CA MET A 49 20.39 12.21 0.08
C MET A 49 21.34 13.34 -0.34
N ALA A 50 22.64 13.04 -0.46
CA ALA A 50 23.65 14.01 -0.86
C ALA A 50 23.39 14.59 -2.26
N ASP A 51 23.00 13.75 -3.21
CA ASP A 51 22.69 14.17 -4.58
C ASP A 51 21.37 14.93 -4.69
N LEU A 52 20.36 14.56 -3.89
CA LEU A 52 19.12 15.33 -3.75
C LEU A 52 19.43 16.75 -3.26
N ILE A 53 20.21 16.88 -2.19
CA ILE A 53 20.59 18.17 -1.61
C ILE A 53 21.34 19.02 -2.65
N ARG A 54 22.29 18.39 -3.37
CA ARG A 54 23.03 19.09 -4.44
C ARG A 54 22.08 19.54 -5.55
N GLY A 55 21.22 18.65 -6.04
CA GLY A 55 20.21 18.95 -7.06
C GLY A 55 19.31 20.10 -6.68
N LEU A 56 18.81 20.12 -5.44
CA LEU A 56 18.03 21.25 -4.95
C LEU A 56 18.86 22.55 -4.92
N ARG A 57 20.09 22.53 -4.40
CA ARG A 57 20.94 23.74 -4.32
C ARG A 57 21.30 24.34 -5.67
N CYS A 58 21.42 23.53 -6.72
CA CYS A 58 21.72 24.00 -8.08
C CYS A 58 20.49 24.03 -9.01
N GLY A 59 19.27 23.87 -8.47
CA GLY A 59 18.04 23.85 -9.28
C GLY A 59 18.02 22.74 -10.33
N PHE A 60 18.73 21.63 -10.09
CA PHE A 60 18.88 20.50 -11.01
C PHE A 60 19.37 20.94 -12.41
N ALA A 61 20.27 21.93 -12.47
CA ALA A 61 20.75 22.53 -13.72
C ALA A 61 21.19 21.47 -14.74
N ASP A 62 22.03 20.52 -14.32
CA ASP A 62 22.59 19.47 -15.18
C ASP A 62 21.68 18.25 -15.35
N PHE A 63 20.51 18.20 -14.72
CA PHE A 63 19.68 16.99 -14.73
C PHE A 63 18.92 16.93 -16.06
N GLY A 64 19.20 15.86 -16.83
CA GLY A 64 18.62 15.64 -18.14
C GLY A 64 19.21 16.53 -19.23
N VAL A 65 20.46 16.98 -19.10
CA VAL A 65 21.19 17.61 -20.21
C VAL A 65 21.76 16.54 -21.16
N PRO A 66 21.97 16.83 -22.46
CA PRO A 66 22.52 15.85 -23.39
C PRO A 66 23.79 15.18 -22.88
N GLY A 67 23.77 13.84 -22.79
CA GLY A 67 24.88 13.02 -22.29
C GLY A 67 24.76 12.58 -20.82
N ASP A 68 23.86 13.20 -20.05
CA ASP A 68 23.61 12.85 -18.64
C ASP A 68 22.92 11.49 -18.49
N LEU A 69 21.96 11.17 -19.36
CA LEU A 69 21.07 10.04 -19.17
C LEU A 69 21.62 8.74 -19.78
N ARG A 70 21.49 7.64 -19.03
CA ARG A 70 21.82 6.29 -19.45
C ARG A 70 20.65 5.35 -19.19
N LEU A 71 20.34 4.49 -20.15
CA LEU A 71 19.40 3.40 -19.93
C LEU A 71 20.12 2.14 -19.47
N SER A 72 19.50 1.44 -18.54
CA SER A 72 19.92 0.12 -18.07
C SER A 72 18.70 -0.78 -17.94
N VAL A 73 18.90 -2.09 -17.96
CA VAL A 73 17.83 -3.07 -17.73
C VAL A 73 18.05 -3.68 -16.35
N SER A 74 17.02 -3.64 -15.51
CA SER A 74 17.06 -4.30 -14.21
C SER A 74 17.02 -5.82 -14.36
N ALA A 75 17.36 -6.55 -13.30
CA ALA A 75 17.21 -8.01 -13.27
C ALA A 75 15.76 -8.46 -13.56
N GLY A 76 14.77 -7.62 -13.26
CA GLY A 76 13.35 -7.85 -13.57
C GLY A 76 12.94 -7.49 -15.01
N GLY A 77 13.89 -7.19 -15.90
CA GLY A 77 13.63 -6.94 -17.31
C GLY A 77 12.91 -5.62 -17.59
N THR A 78 13.08 -4.60 -16.74
CA THR A 78 12.49 -3.26 -16.93
C THR A 78 13.58 -2.23 -17.17
N TYR A 79 13.35 -1.27 -18.07
CA TYR A 79 14.26 -0.16 -18.29
C TYR A 79 14.27 0.80 -17.09
N TYR A 80 15.47 1.17 -16.67
CA TYR A 80 15.75 2.27 -15.74
C TYR A 80 16.56 3.35 -16.44
N CYS A 81 16.20 4.60 -16.16
CA CYS A 81 16.93 5.78 -16.61
C CYS A 81 17.79 6.31 -15.46
N HIS A 82 19.10 6.39 -15.69
CA HIS A 82 20.09 6.87 -14.73
C HIS A 82 20.61 8.24 -15.17
N SER A 83 20.55 9.23 -14.28
CA SER A 83 21.32 10.46 -14.42
C SER A 83 22.70 10.27 -13.81
N VAL A 84 23.73 10.40 -14.65
CA VAL A 84 25.13 10.35 -14.21
C VAL A 84 25.45 11.58 -13.34
N ALA A 85 24.91 12.74 -13.70
CA ALA A 85 25.16 14.00 -13.02
C ALA A 85 24.58 14.04 -11.60
N TYR A 86 23.51 13.30 -11.29
CA TYR A 86 22.87 13.28 -9.95
C TYR A 86 22.77 11.91 -9.30
N ASN A 87 23.31 10.86 -9.93
CA ASN A 87 23.15 9.48 -9.46
C ASN A 87 21.69 9.10 -9.13
N ILE A 88 20.74 9.63 -9.92
CA ILE A 88 19.30 9.36 -9.75
C ILE A 88 18.91 8.26 -10.70
N TRP A 89 18.26 7.22 -10.18
CA TRP A 89 17.78 6.09 -10.97
C TRP A 89 16.26 6.08 -10.96
N ALA A 90 15.64 6.37 -12.11
CA ALA A 90 14.20 6.39 -12.29
C ALA A 90 13.72 5.13 -13.03
N ASN A 91 12.69 4.48 -12.49
CA ASN A 91 12.00 3.42 -13.22
C ASN A 91 11.18 4.05 -14.36
N THR A 92 11.37 3.55 -15.59
CA THR A 92 10.66 4.08 -16.77
C THR A 92 9.28 3.46 -16.98
N GLY A 93 8.97 2.34 -16.31
CA GLY A 93 7.76 1.55 -16.51
C GLY A 93 7.74 0.71 -17.79
N HIS A 94 8.79 0.77 -18.62
CA HIS A 94 8.88 0.05 -19.88
C HIS A 94 9.64 -1.28 -19.73
N PRO A 95 9.03 -2.43 -20.08
CA PRO A 95 9.75 -3.68 -20.21
C PRO A 95 10.85 -3.59 -21.27
N ALA A 96 11.94 -4.32 -21.08
CA ALA A 96 13.00 -4.46 -22.07
C ALA A 96 12.42 -4.99 -23.38
N GLY A 97 12.79 -4.36 -24.50
CA GLY A 97 12.27 -4.70 -25.83
C GLY A 97 10.87 -4.14 -26.15
N SER A 98 10.15 -3.51 -25.21
CA SER A 98 8.85 -2.88 -25.53
C SER A 98 8.97 -1.62 -26.38
N ILE A 99 10.17 -1.03 -26.42
CA ILE A 99 10.50 0.20 -27.13
C ILE A 99 12.00 0.19 -27.47
N GLU A 100 12.36 0.80 -28.59
CA GLU A 100 13.76 0.99 -28.99
C GLU A 100 14.47 1.93 -27.97
N PRO A 101 15.68 1.58 -27.49
CA PRO A 101 16.37 2.34 -26.44
C PRO A 101 16.63 3.82 -26.74
N ALA A 102 17.06 4.19 -27.95
CA ALA A 102 17.31 5.59 -28.29
C ALA A 102 16.02 6.42 -28.28
N VAL A 103 14.91 5.87 -28.77
CA VAL A 103 13.58 6.49 -28.71
C VAL A 103 13.12 6.64 -27.26
N LEU A 104 13.32 5.63 -26.41
CA LEU A 104 13.02 5.75 -24.98
C LEU A 104 13.87 6.83 -24.32
N LEU A 105 15.17 6.87 -24.61
CA LEU A 105 16.10 7.85 -24.05
C LEU A 105 15.69 9.29 -24.43
N GLU A 106 15.32 9.54 -25.69
CA GLU A 106 14.80 10.84 -26.14
C GLU A 106 13.53 11.24 -25.38
N ARG A 107 12.58 10.30 -25.19
CA ARG A 107 11.37 10.53 -24.38
C ARG A 107 11.71 10.87 -22.94
N GLU A 108 12.71 10.20 -22.36
CA GLU A 108 13.14 10.45 -20.98
C GLU A 108 13.73 11.85 -20.81
N TYR A 109 14.50 12.37 -21.78
CA TYR A 109 14.96 13.76 -21.78
C TYR A 109 13.78 14.74 -21.74
N GLY A 110 12.79 14.57 -22.62
CA GLY A 110 11.59 15.43 -22.66
C GLY A 110 10.76 15.35 -21.37
N ARG A 111 10.55 14.13 -20.86
CA ARG A 111 9.83 13.87 -19.60
C ARG A 111 10.52 14.55 -18.42
N LEU A 112 11.83 14.39 -18.28
CA LEU A 112 12.60 14.98 -17.18
C LEU A 112 12.62 16.51 -17.26
N ALA A 113 12.75 17.11 -18.44
CA ALA A 113 12.70 18.56 -18.58
C ALA A 113 11.36 19.13 -18.09
N HIS A 114 10.23 18.50 -18.43
CA HIS A 114 8.92 18.89 -17.93
C HIS A 114 8.78 18.69 -16.42
N LEU A 115 9.15 17.51 -15.91
CA LEU A 115 9.01 17.20 -14.49
C LEU A 115 9.94 18.03 -13.60
N LYS A 116 11.12 18.41 -14.10
CA LYS A 116 12.06 19.32 -13.42
C LYS A 116 11.42 20.69 -13.22
N ARG A 117 10.91 21.30 -14.29
CA ARG A 117 10.19 22.59 -14.19
C ARG A 117 9.04 22.49 -13.20
N LYS A 118 8.21 21.46 -13.33
CA LYS A 118 7.09 21.25 -12.43
C LYS A 118 7.50 21.09 -10.95
N LEU A 119 8.61 20.39 -10.65
CA LEU A 119 9.10 20.28 -9.28
C LEU A 119 9.50 21.65 -8.73
N LEU A 120 10.24 22.44 -9.51
CA LEU A 120 10.67 23.78 -9.09
C LEU A 120 9.48 24.73 -8.90
N ASP A 121 8.47 24.65 -9.77
CA ASP A 121 7.22 25.39 -9.60
C ASP A 121 6.46 24.96 -8.33
N ASP A 122 6.27 23.64 -8.12
CA ASP A 122 5.63 23.09 -6.92
C ASP A 122 6.39 23.52 -5.63
N LEU A 123 7.73 23.62 -5.69
CA LEU A 123 8.58 24.07 -4.58
C LEU A 123 8.40 25.55 -4.26
N ALA A 124 8.42 26.40 -5.30
CA ALA A 124 8.27 27.84 -5.21
C ALA A 124 6.88 28.24 -4.69
N ASP A 125 5.84 27.55 -5.15
CA ASP A 125 4.46 27.78 -4.72
C ASP A 125 4.20 27.30 -3.28
N GLY A 126 4.98 26.32 -2.79
CA GLY A 126 4.74 25.68 -1.49
C GLY A 126 3.43 24.90 -1.42
N SER A 127 2.87 24.50 -2.56
CA SER A 127 1.53 23.90 -2.63
C SER A 127 1.48 22.44 -2.17
N LYS A 128 2.65 21.79 -2.02
CA LYS A 128 2.79 20.35 -1.77
C LYS A 128 3.46 20.04 -0.43
N ILE A 129 3.09 18.89 0.12
CA ILE A 129 3.83 18.26 1.22
C ILE A 129 4.86 17.30 0.62
N LEU A 130 6.14 17.57 0.87
CA LEU A 130 7.26 16.82 0.32
C LEU A 130 7.66 15.69 1.27
N VAL A 131 7.68 14.45 0.78
CA VAL A 131 7.91 13.26 1.60
C VAL A 131 9.33 12.77 1.43
N ARG A 132 10.02 12.56 2.54
CA ARG A 132 11.33 11.88 2.56
C ARG A 132 11.38 10.88 3.72
N LYS A 133 11.68 9.62 3.37
CA LYS A 133 12.04 8.60 4.34
C LYS A 133 13.45 8.86 4.86
N VAL A 134 13.65 8.60 6.14
CA VAL A 134 14.93 8.73 6.83
C VAL A 134 15.26 7.42 7.49
N GLY A 135 16.43 6.87 7.16
CA GLY A 135 16.94 5.64 7.76
C GLY A 135 17.26 5.82 9.24
N ARG A 136 17.31 4.71 9.99
CA ARG A 136 17.64 4.74 11.43
C ARG A 136 19.05 5.31 11.69
N ASP A 137 19.98 5.07 10.77
CA ASP A 137 21.38 5.48 10.85
C ASP A 137 21.70 6.75 10.04
N GLU A 138 20.67 7.39 9.46
CA GLU A 138 20.87 8.60 8.66
C GLU A 138 21.07 9.83 9.57
N PRO A 139 22.14 10.61 9.38
CA PRO A 139 22.44 11.74 10.26
C PRO A 139 21.36 12.82 10.23
N GLU A 140 20.96 13.32 11.41
CA GLU A 140 20.04 14.46 11.52
C GLU A 140 20.52 15.68 10.73
N ALA A 141 21.83 15.89 10.68
CA ALA A 141 22.46 16.98 9.94
C ALA A 141 22.17 16.93 8.43
N ASP A 142 22.04 15.75 7.83
CA ASP A 142 21.72 15.64 6.41
C ASP A 142 20.26 16.02 6.15
N PHE A 143 19.35 15.65 7.05
CA PHE A 143 17.95 16.07 6.94
C PHE A 143 17.77 17.57 7.16
N ALA A 144 18.55 18.17 8.07
CA ALA A 144 18.60 19.63 8.24
C ALA A 144 19.08 20.33 6.96
N ARG A 145 20.14 19.82 6.32
CA ARG A 145 20.65 20.34 5.03
C ARG A 145 19.65 20.18 3.89
N LEU A 146 18.89 19.08 3.86
CA LEU A 146 17.77 18.92 2.93
C LEU A 146 16.71 19.98 3.16
N THR A 147 16.38 20.22 4.42
CA THR A 147 15.35 21.20 4.82
C THR A 147 15.73 22.61 4.36
N GLU A 148 16.97 23.03 4.61
CA GLU A 148 17.51 24.29 4.09
C GLU A 148 17.44 24.36 2.55
N ALA A 149 17.85 23.28 1.87
CA ALA A 149 17.87 23.25 0.41
C ALA A 149 16.46 23.33 -0.22
N VAL A 150 15.45 22.74 0.42
CA VAL A 150 14.05 22.86 0.00
C VAL A 150 13.55 24.29 0.20
N TRP A 151 13.78 24.86 1.38
CA TRP A 151 13.25 26.18 1.72
C TRP A 151 13.95 27.34 1.01
N ALA A 152 15.14 27.11 0.44
CA ALA A 152 15.76 28.03 -0.49
C ALA A 152 14.93 28.27 -1.77
N HIS A 153 14.02 27.36 -2.13
CA HIS A 153 13.11 27.53 -3.29
C HIS A 153 11.77 28.16 -2.92
N GLY A 154 11.24 27.88 -1.72
CA GLY A 154 9.91 28.34 -1.36
C GLY A 154 9.32 27.68 -0.11
N PRO A 155 8.05 27.97 0.18
CA PRO A 155 7.42 27.68 1.46
C PRO A 155 6.87 26.25 1.59
N SER A 156 7.48 25.27 0.92
CA SER A 156 7.00 23.87 0.94
C SER A 156 7.12 23.23 2.34
N THR A 157 6.12 22.45 2.71
CA THR A 157 6.16 21.65 3.95
C THR A 157 6.84 20.31 3.72
N LEU A 158 7.76 19.94 4.60
CA LEU A 158 8.45 18.64 4.60
C LEU A 158 7.78 17.67 5.56
N LEU A 159 7.62 16.43 5.11
CA LEU A 159 7.24 15.28 5.92
C LEU A 159 8.43 14.32 6.04
N ARG A 160 9.02 14.29 7.23
CA ARG A 160 10.01 13.30 7.64
C ARG A 160 9.32 12.02 8.07
N VAL A 161 9.68 10.90 7.45
CA VAL A 161 9.12 9.59 7.78
C VAL A 161 10.19 8.66 8.30
N THR A 162 9.91 7.96 9.40
CA THR A 162 10.78 6.94 10.02
C THR A 162 10.00 5.66 10.31
N GLU A 163 10.71 4.55 10.56
CA GLU A 163 10.09 3.29 10.99
C GLU A 163 9.85 3.25 12.50
N ALA A 164 8.71 2.69 12.91
CA ALA A 164 8.39 2.43 14.32
C ALA A 164 8.64 0.97 14.74
N GLY A 165 8.66 0.03 13.80
CA GLY A 165 8.77 -1.40 14.08
C GLY A 165 7.40 -2.09 14.28
N PRO A 166 7.40 -3.38 14.63
CA PRO A 166 6.21 -4.26 14.58
C PRO A 166 5.10 -3.87 15.56
N ASP A 167 5.43 -3.21 16.67
CA ASP A 167 4.48 -2.76 17.70
C ASP A 167 3.83 -1.41 17.36
N TRP A 168 3.98 -0.95 16.11
CA TRP A 168 3.36 0.28 15.64
C TRP A 168 1.84 0.26 15.88
N ILE A 169 1.36 1.35 16.46
CA ILE A 169 -0.04 1.72 16.55
C ILE A 169 -0.25 3.02 15.75
N PRO A 170 -1.46 3.27 15.22
CA PRO A 170 -1.76 4.54 14.56
C PRO A 170 -1.52 5.72 15.51
N GLU A 171 -0.53 6.56 15.18
CA GLU A 171 -0.25 7.82 15.87
C GLU A 171 -0.38 8.99 14.89
N PRO A 172 -0.96 10.14 15.30
CA PRO A 172 -0.98 11.32 14.47
C PRO A 172 0.43 11.83 14.15
N ALA A 173 0.63 12.31 12.92
CA ALA A 173 1.79 13.11 12.57
C ALA A 173 1.91 14.34 13.48
N ARG A 174 3.15 14.81 13.70
CA ARG A 174 3.44 15.92 14.63
C ARG A 174 4.23 17.01 13.92
N ARG A 175 3.89 18.27 14.17
CA ARG A 175 4.69 19.41 13.72
C ARG A 175 5.88 19.55 14.67
N VAL A 176 7.09 19.41 14.14
CA VAL A 176 8.32 19.46 14.94
C VAL A 176 9.09 20.77 14.74
N ALA A 177 8.83 21.48 13.65
CA ALA A 177 9.26 22.86 13.40
C ALA A 177 8.28 23.53 12.42
N ASP A 178 8.46 24.82 12.16
CA ASP A 178 7.70 25.46 11.08
C ASP A 178 7.94 24.72 9.76
N ARG A 179 6.86 24.45 9.01
CA ARG A 179 6.87 23.67 7.75
C ARG A 179 7.58 22.31 7.81
N LEU A 180 7.76 21.74 9.00
CA LEU A 180 8.32 20.40 9.17
C LEU A 180 7.42 19.53 10.04
N ILE A 181 6.92 18.47 9.42
CA ILE A 181 6.10 17.44 10.04
C ILE A 181 6.94 16.16 10.15
N ALA A 182 6.84 15.47 11.28
CA ALA A 182 7.40 14.15 11.47
C ALA A 182 6.28 13.13 11.70
N GLY A 183 6.49 11.93 11.17
CA GLY A 183 5.61 10.80 11.46
C GLY A 183 6.30 9.47 11.21
N ARG A 184 5.56 8.40 11.53
CA ARG A 184 6.11 7.05 11.58
C ARG A 184 5.21 6.06 10.88
N VAL A 185 5.82 5.14 10.16
CA VAL A 185 5.16 3.95 9.62
C VAL A 185 5.70 2.70 10.30
N ARG A 186 4.96 1.59 10.26
CA ARG A 186 5.38 0.33 10.90
C ARG A 186 6.73 -0.15 10.36
N ARG A 187 6.85 -0.19 9.03
CA ARG A 187 8.08 -0.55 8.31
C ARG A 187 8.10 0.11 6.94
N PHE A 188 9.28 0.22 6.36
CA PHE A 188 9.47 0.50 4.95
C PHE A 188 9.42 -0.78 4.12
N ALA A 189 9.17 -0.61 2.82
CA ALA A 189 9.32 -1.69 1.86
C ALA A 189 10.81 -2.04 1.71
N PRO A 190 11.16 -3.32 1.54
CA PRO A 190 12.53 -3.71 1.22
C PRO A 190 13.05 -2.97 -0.02
N ALA A 191 14.32 -2.57 -0.02
CA ALA A 191 14.87 -1.72 -1.07
C ALA A 191 14.68 -2.31 -2.49
N GLU A 192 14.90 -3.61 -2.65
CA GLU A 192 14.76 -4.34 -3.91
C GLU A 192 13.29 -4.59 -4.30
N GLN A 193 12.37 -4.48 -3.34
CA GLN A 193 10.96 -4.83 -3.48
C GLN A 193 10.08 -3.67 -2.98
N ALA A 194 10.33 -2.47 -3.49
CA ALA A 194 9.64 -1.26 -3.09
C ALA A 194 8.10 -1.31 -3.32
N TRP A 195 7.59 -2.30 -4.04
CA TRP A 195 6.16 -2.60 -4.19
C TRP A 195 5.56 -3.34 -2.99
N GLU A 196 6.35 -3.92 -2.09
CA GLU A 196 5.87 -4.57 -0.86
C GLU A 196 5.57 -3.57 0.26
N VAL A 197 4.71 -2.60 -0.06
CA VAL A 197 4.33 -1.48 0.80
C VAL A 197 3.46 -1.95 1.98
N ASP A 198 3.80 -1.50 3.19
CA ASP A 198 2.89 -1.57 4.35
C ASP A 198 1.90 -0.39 4.30
N LEU A 199 0.85 -0.53 3.49
CA LEU A 199 0.02 0.59 3.06
C LEU A 199 -0.81 1.24 4.19
N GLU A 200 -1.27 0.46 5.16
CA GLU A 200 -2.14 0.92 6.25
C GLU A 200 -1.46 2.05 7.08
N PRO A 201 -0.26 1.85 7.66
CA PRO A 201 0.48 2.94 8.31
C PRO A 201 0.69 4.18 7.45
N TRP A 202 0.94 3.99 6.15
CA TRP A 202 1.10 5.11 5.22
C TRP A 202 -0.18 5.92 5.03
N MET A 203 -1.35 5.29 4.95
CA MET A 203 -2.63 6.00 4.84
C MET A 203 -2.95 6.82 6.10
N HIS A 204 -2.73 6.27 7.30
CA HIS A 204 -2.88 7.02 8.55
C HIS A 204 -1.92 8.22 8.62
N LEU A 205 -0.66 8.02 8.21
CA LEU A 205 0.34 9.07 8.22
C LEU A 205 -0.01 10.19 7.23
N VAL A 206 -0.34 9.85 5.99
CA VAL A 206 -0.71 10.82 4.95
C VAL A 206 -1.94 11.62 5.37
N ASP A 207 -2.98 10.96 5.87
CA ASP A 207 -4.21 11.63 6.28
C ASP A 207 -3.96 12.59 7.45
N SER A 208 -3.22 12.14 8.48
CA SER A 208 -2.91 12.98 9.65
C SER A 208 -1.97 14.14 9.31
N ALA A 209 -0.96 13.93 8.46
CA ALA A 209 -0.06 14.98 8.01
C ALA A 209 -0.79 16.03 7.16
N TYR A 210 -1.70 15.60 6.27
CA TYR A 210 -2.54 16.52 5.50
C TYR A 210 -3.44 17.34 6.42
N ALA A 211 -4.12 16.68 7.35
CA ALA A 211 -5.00 17.32 8.32
C ALA A 211 -4.27 18.40 9.12
N LEU A 212 -3.08 18.06 9.63
CA LEU A 212 -2.21 18.96 10.38
C LEU A 212 -1.70 20.15 9.55
N GLU A 213 -1.40 19.94 8.27
CA GLU A 213 -0.91 21.01 7.39
C GLU A 213 -2.01 21.96 6.95
N ARG A 214 -3.21 21.43 6.66
CA ARG A 214 -4.34 22.24 6.16
C ARG A 214 -5.24 22.78 7.26
N GLY A 215 -4.98 22.44 8.53
CA GLY A 215 -5.81 22.86 9.66
C GLY A 215 -7.22 22.27 9.61
N VAL A 216 -7.36 21.04 9.10
CA VAL A 216 -8.64 20.32 8.98
C VAL A 216 -8.64 19.07 9.85
N ALA A 217 -9.81 18.50 10.12
CA ALA A 217 -9.90 17.24 10.85
C ALA A 217 -9.34 16.05 10.02
N PRO A 218 -8.70 15.06 10.65
CA PRO A 218 -8.41 13.76 10.03
C PRO A 218 -9.67 13.11 9.45
N THR A 219 -9.50 12.31 8.41
CA THR A 219 -10.58 11.49 7.87
C THR A 219 -10.86 10.35 8.86
N PRO A 220 -12.12 10.09 9.24
CA PRO A 220 -12.46 8.89 10.00
C PRO A 220 -12.09 7.64 9.21
N LEU A 221 -11.26 6.77 9.80
CA LEU A 221 -10.80 5.53 9.16
C LEU A 221 -11.41 4.28 9.80
N ASP A 222 -12.44 4.42 10.63
CA ASP A 222 -13.19 3.29 11.16
C ASP A 222 -13.96 2.54 10.05
N ALA A 223 -14.33 1.29 10.33
CA ALA A 223 -15.05 0.46 9.36
C ALA A 223 -16.41 1.02 8.92
N ALA A 224 -17.07 1.88 9.71
CA ALA A 224 -18.34 2.49 9.33
C ALA A 224 -18.16 3.63 8.32
N ALA A 225 -16.98 4.26 8.29
CA ALA A 225 -16.62 5.27 7.29
C ALA A 225 -16.45 4.69 5.88
N PHE A 226 -16.31 3.36 5.74
CA PHE A 226 -16.17 2.67 4.45
C PHE A 226 -17.43 1.86 4.13
N PRO A 227 -18.33 2.35 3.26
CA PRO A 227 -19.56 1.64 2.93
C PRO A 227 -19.25 0.30 2.23
N GLU A 228 -19.98 -0.74 2.61
CA GLU A 228 -19.84 -2.06 1.99
C GLU A 228 -20.32 -2.04 0.54
N ALA A 229 -19.46 -2.46 -0.37
CA ALA A 229 -19.77 -2.65 -1.77
C ALA A 229 -20.49 -3.99 -2.02
N LEU A 230 -20.36 -4.94 -1.09
CA LEU A 230 -21.02 -6.23 -1.14
C LEU A 230 -21.32 -6.77 0.26
N THR A 231 -22.57 -7.14 0.51
CA THR A 231 -22.93 -7.86 1.74
C THR A 231 -22.29 -9.24 1.75
N LEU A 232 -21.44 -9.46 2.73
CA LEU A 232 -20.78 -10.74 2.99
C LEU A 232 -21.18 -11.31 4.36
N PRO A 233 -21.21 -12.64 4.55
CA PRO A 233 -21.66 -13.20 5.81
C PRO A 233 -20.61 -13.00 6.91
N GLY A 234 -20.94 -12.19 7.91
CA GLY A 234 -20.04 -11.89 9.05
C GLY A 234 -19.87 -13.02 10.08
N ARG A 235 -20.67 -14.09 9.99
CA ARG A 235 -20.65 -15.22 10.95
C ARG A 235 -19.32 -15.97 10.94
N LEU A 236 -19.01 -16.63 12.06
CA LEU A 236 -17.88 -17.55 12.17
C LEU A 236 -17.95 -18.65 11.11
N ARG A 237 -16.83 -18.87 10.42
CA ARG A 237 -16.67 -19.90 9.37
C ARG A 237 -15.41 -20.71 9.62
N ARG A 238 -15.49 -22.02 9.35
CA ARG A 238 -14.34 -22.93 9.35
C ARG A 238 -13.93 -23.21 7.91
N HIS A 239 -12.64 -23.07 7.63
CA HIS A 239 -12.02 -23.34 6.33
C HIS A 239 -11.09 -24.55 6.47
N VAL A 240 -11.09 -25.44 5.47
CA VAL A 240 -10.27 -26.67 5.45
C VAL A 240 -9.63 -26.78 4.08
N GLY A 241 -8.35 -27.15 4.02
CA GLY A 241 -7.65 -27.33 2.74
C GLY A 241 -8.28 -28.43 1.89
N ARG A 242 -8.14 -28.31 0.57
CA ARG A 242 -8.77 -29.23 -0.39
C ARG A 242 -7.83 -30.30 -0.92
N HIS A 243 -6.52 -30.13 -0.75
CA HIS A 243 -5.51 -30.90 -1.47
C HIS A 243 -4.73 -31.84 -0.55
N ARG A 244 -4.25 -32.99 -1.06
CA ARG A 244 -3.42 -33.92 -0.29
C ARG A 244 -1.99 -33.41 -0.08
N ALA A 245 -1.47 -32.71 -1.08
CA ALA A 245 -0.17 -32.04 -1.07
C ALA A 245 -0.36 -30.52 -0.89
N MET A 246 0.75 -29.81 -0.66
CA MET A 246 0.78 -28.36 -0.51
C MET A 246 0.26 -27.69 -1.79
N ALA A 247 -0.91 -27.04 -1.70
CA ALA A 247 -1.53 -26.37 -2.85
C ALA A 247 -2.53 -25.29 -2.42
N LEU A 248 -2.89 -24.44 -3.37
CA LEU A 248 -3.85 -23.36 -3.18
C LEU A 248 -5.28 -23.91 -2.99
N SER A 249 -5.87 -23.63 -1.84
CA SER A 249 -7.30 -23.77 -1.56
C SER A 249 -7.96 -22.39 -1.53
N ALA A 250 -8.89 -22.12 -2.46
CA ALA A 250 -9.61 -20.85 -2.54
C ALA A 250 -10.99 -20.90 -1.85
N TYR A 251 -11.27 -19.91 -1.01
CA TYR A 251 -12.55 -19.71 -0.29
C TYR A 251 -13.18 -18.38 -0.72
N THR A 252 -13.20 -18.13 -2.03
CA THR A 252 -13.62 -16.88 -2.64
C THR A 252 -15.06 -16.97 -3.14
N ARG A 253 -15.75 -15.83 -3.16
CA ARG A 253 -16.97 -15.60 -3.93
C ARG A 253 -16.57 -14.99 -5.27
N ALA A 254 -17.15 -15.49 -6.36
CA ALA A 254 -17.04 -14.83 -7.64
C ALA A 254 -18.03 -13.65 -7.69
N VAL A 255 -17.54 -12.46 -8.00
CA VAL A 255 -18.36 -11.24 -8.15
C VAL A 255 -18.33 -10.78 -9.59
N ASP A 256 -19.42 -10.16 -10.04
CA ASP A 256 -19.52 -9.53 -11.36
C ASP A 256 -18.92 -8.11 -11.29
N PRO A 257 -17.80 -7.82 -11.98
CA PRO A 257 -17.18 -6.49 -11.98
C PRO A 257 -18.09 -5.36 -12.45
N ALA A 258 -19.09 -5.64 -13.29
CA ALA A 258 -20.00 -4.62 -13.82
C ALA A 258 -20.85 -3.95 -12.72
N GLY A 259 -20.98 -4.59 -11.56
CA GLY A 259 -21.66 -4.02 -10.39
C GLY A 259 -20.83 -3.02 -9.58
N PHE A 260 -19.58 -2.75 -9.97
CA PHE A 260 -18.63 -1.94 -9.21
C PHE A 260 -17.99 -0.85 -10.07
N ARG A 261 -17.45 0.17 -9.40
CA ARG A 261 -16.66 1.21 -10.07
C ARG A 261 -15.32 0.67 -10.55
N THR A 262 -15.04 0.78 -11.83
CA THR A 262 -13.83 0.22 -12.46
C THR A 262 -12.56 1.02 -12.16
N ASP A 263 -12.70 2.31 -11.85
CA ASP A 263 -11.60 3.21 -11.49
C ASP A 263 -11.24 3.13 -10.00
N ALA A 264 -12.16 2.63 -9.17
CA ALA A 264 -12.01 2.60 -7.72
C ALA A 264 -11.21 1.40 -7.22
N VAL A 265 -10.45 1.64 -6.15
CA VAL A 265 -9.81 0.57 -5.38
C VAL A 265 -10.83 -0.03 -4.42
N HIS A 266 -10.89 -1.34 -4.37
CA HIS A 266 -11.76 -2.09 -3.46
C HIS A 266 -10.92 -2.96 -2.54
N VAL A 267 -11.37 -3.15 -1.31
CA VAL A 267 -10.67 -3.93 -0.30
C VAL A 267 -11.57 -5.01 0.28
N PHE A 268 -11.07 -6.24 0.27
CA PHE A 268 -11.62 -7.34 1.06
C PHE A 268 -10.86 -7.46 2.36
N SER A 269 -11.56 -7.65 3.47
CA SER A 269 -10.95 -7.94 4.77
C SER A 269 -11.74 -8.99 5.55
N SER A 270 -11.04 -9.69 6.44
CA SER A 270 -11.65 -10.59 7.41
C SER A 270 -10.70 -10.81 8.58
N TRP A 271 -11.25 -11.10 9.75
CA TRP A 271 -10.49 -11.65 10.85
C TRP A 271 -10.29 -13.14 10.66
N VAL A 272 -9.07 -13.64 10.85
CA VAL A 272 -8.73 -15.07 10.83
C VAL A 272 -8.11 -15.52 12.13
N TRP A 273 -8.41 -16.75 12.51
CA TRP A 273 -7.81 -17.42 13.67
C TRP A 273 -7.01 -18.62 13.17
N ILE A 274 -5.70 -18.59 13.40
CA ILE A 274 -4.78 -19.66 13.03
C ILE A 274 -4.56 -20.58 14.25
N PRO A 275 -4.99 -21.86 14.20
CA PRO A 275 -4.78 -22.79 15.30
C PRO A 275 -3.32 -23.25 15.36
N GLU A 276 -2.92 -23.76 16.53
CA GLU A 276 -1.57 -24.29 16.78
C GLU A 276 -1.13 -25.33 15.75
N ASP A 277 -2.05 -26.19 15.33
CA ASP A 277 -1.78 -27.34 14.44
C ASP A 277 -1.83 -26.98 12.95
N PHE A 278 -1.91 -25.69 12.61
CA PHE A 278 -1.82 -25.23 11.23
C PHE A 278 -0.37 -25.33 10.72
N ALA A 279 -0.18 -26.11 9.66
CA ALA A 279 1.11 -26.37 9.03
C ALA A 279 1.15 -25.92 7.55
N GLY A 280 0.15 -25.15 7.09
CA GLY A 280 0.18 -24.54 5.77
C GLY A 280 1.18 -23.39 5.67
N ASP A 281 1.54 -23.03 4.44
CA ASP A 281 2.54 -22.00 4.16
C ASP A 281 1.96 -20.58 4.16
N ARG A 282 0.65 -20.43 3.92
CA ARG A 282 0.03 -19.11 3.77
C ARG A 282 -1.46 -19.12 4.06
N VAL A 283 -1.96 -18.08 4.73
CA VAL A 283 -3.37 -17.68 4.74
C VAL A 283 -3.46 -16.22 4.33
N PHE A 284 -4.26 -15.92 3.32
CA PHE A 284 -4.27 -14.61 2.67
C PHE A 284 -5.66 -14.21 2.19
N ALA A 285 -5.79 -12.93 1.85
CA ALA A 285 -6.97 -12.33 1.25
C ALA A 285 -6.77 -12.09 -0.25
N ALA A 286 -7.86 -12.08 -1.01
CA ALA A 286 -7.89 -11.77 -2.44
C ALA A 286 -9.03 -10.79 -2.75
N ALA A 287 -8.72 -9.77 -3.56
CA ALA A 287 -9.67 -8.80 -4.09
C ALA A 287 -9.19 -8.31 -5.46
N GLY A 288 -9.89 -8.72 -6.52
CA GLY A 288 -9.59 -8.26 -7.88
C GLY A 288 -8.29 -8.81 -8.47
N TYR A 289 -7.84 -8.21 -9.57
CA TYR A 289 -6.71 -8.69 -10.36
C TYR A 289 -5.37 -8.05 -9.99
N ALA A 290 -5.39 -6.74 -9.69
CA ALA A 290 -4.21 -5.98 -9.31
C ALA A 290 -4.15 -5.95 -7.80
N ARG A 291 -3.18 -6.64 -7.20
CA ARG A 291 -2.95 -6.54 -5.75
C ARG A 291 -2.25 -5.22 -5.44
N LEU A 292 -3.04 -4.24 -5.02
CA LEU A 292 -2.59 -2.89 -4.69
C LEU A 292 -2.19 -2.75 -3.22
N GLY A 293 -2.69 -3.57 -2.31
CA GLY A 293 -2.24 -3.55 -0.91
C GLY A 293 -2.70 -4.81 -0.23
N TRP A 294 -1.98 -5.27 0.79
CA TRP A 294 -2.40 -6.46 1.50
C TRP A 294 -1.76 -6.62 2.87
N ARG A 295 -2.40 -7.50 3.66
CA ARG A 295 -1.83 -8.11 4.86
C ARG A 295 -2.27 -9.57 4.91
N ASP A 296 -1.29 -10.45 4.90
CA ASP A 296 -1.51 -11.89 5.10
C ASP A 296 -1.50 -12.22 6.60
N ALA A 297 -1.93 -13.43 6.94
CA ALA A 297 -1.81 -13.91 8.31
C ALA A 297 -0.32 -14.09 8.64
N ASP A 298 0.09 -13.61 9.82
CA ASP A 298 1.40 -13.88 10.37
C ASP A 298 1.39 -15.30 10.96
N LEU A 299 2.03 -16.22 10.23
CA LEU A 299 2.15 -17.60 10.62
C LEU A 299 3.24 -17.84 11.69
N SER A 300 3.81 -16.82 12.33
CA SER A 300 4.48 -17.00 13.63
C SER A 300 3.51 -16.86 14.81
N ARG A 301 2.36 -16.22 14.59
CA ARG A 301 1.36 -15.94 15.61
C ARG A 301 0.24 -16.99 15.55
N ARG A 302 -0.07 -17.60 16.69
CA ARG A 302 -1.07 -18.66 16.83
C ARG A 302 -2.07 -18.30 17.92
N ARG A 303 -3.24 -18.92 17.88
CA ARG A 303 -4.28 -18.79 18.91
C ARG A 303 -4.67 -17.33 19.19
N CYS A 304 -4.72 -16.52 18.14
CA CYS A 304 -5.19 -15.15 18.20
C CYS A 304 -5.90 -14.78 16.90
N TRP A 305 -6.82 -13.83 16.99
CA TRP A 305 -7.42 -13.19 15.83
C TRP A 305 -6.40 -12.28 15.14
N GLN A 306 -6.33 -12.37 13.83
CA GLN A 306 -5.48 -11.55 12.97
C GLN A 306 -6.31 -10.97 11.83
N ARG A 307 -6.16 -9.68 11.53
CA ARG A 307 -6.84 -9.05 10.40
C ARG A 307 -6.04 -9.31 9.14
N VAL A 308 -6.66 -10.00 8.18
CA VAL A 308 -6.10 -10.18 6.83
C VAL A 308 -6.94 -9.41 5.83
N TRP A 309 -6.28 -8.85 4.82
CA TRP A 309 -6.96 -8.05 3.82
C TRP A 309 -6.15 -7.95 2.54
N ALA A 310 -6.85 -7.65 1.44
CA ALA A 310 -6.25 -7.36 0.16
C ALA A 310 -7.09 -6.29 -0.55
N ALA A 311 -6.41 -5.30 -1.09
CA ALA A 311 -6.98 -4.24 -1.91
C ALA A 311 -6.57 -4.43 -3.37
N GLY A 312 -7.47 -4.10 -4.28
CA GLY A 312 -7.24 -4.20 -5.70
C GLY A 312 -8.32 -3.55 -6.55
N ARG A 313 -8.07 -3.52 -7.86
CA ARG A 313 -9.07 -3.12 -8.87
C ARG A 313 -9.72 -4.36 -9.46
N LEU A 314 -10.96 -4.24 -9.91
CA LEU A 314 -11.65 -5.28 -10.65
C LEU A 314 -11.42 -5.08 -12.16
N ARG A 315 -11.25 -6.16 -12.92
CA ARG A 315 -11.15 -6.09 -14.39
C ARG A 315 -12.52 -5.79 -15.00
N PRO A 316 -12.67 -4.72 -15.78
CA PRO A 316 -13.93 -4.40 -16.45
C PRO A 316 -14.38 -5.47 -17.44
N ASP A 317 -13.41 -6.16 -18.06
CA ASP A 317 -13.61 -7.18 -19.09
C ASP A 317 -13.70 -8.61 -18.53
N ALA A 318 -13.47 -8.81 -17.24
CA ALA A 318 -13.60 -10.12 -16.62
C ALA A 318 -15.07 -10.46 -16.38
N THR A 319 -15.45 -11.70 -16.68
CA THR A 319 -16.80 -12.21 -16.37
C THR A 319 -17.01 -12.39 -14.87
N ARG A 320 -15.95 -12.71 -14.12
CA ARG A 320 -15.96 -12.95 -12.68
C ARG A 320 -14.62 -12.63 -12.05
N GLU A 321 -14.63 -11.95 -10.91
CA GLU A 321 -13.44 -11.72 -10.08
C GLU A 321 -13.55 -12.42 -8.72
N PRO A 322 -12.48 -13.05 -8.22
CA PRO A 322 -12.49 -13.67 -6.91
C PRO A 322 -12.33 -12.63 -5.80
N VAL A 323 -13.25 -12.68 -4.83
CA VAL A 323 -13.19 -11.90 -3.59
C VAL A 323 -13.32 -12.84 -2.40
N GLY A 324 -12.35 -12.83 -1.49
CA GLY A 324 -12.41 -13.66 -0.28
C GLY A 324 -11.05 -14.09 0.24
N LEU A 325 -11.01 -15.29 0.82
CA LEU A 325 -9.81 -15.85 1.47
C LEU A 325 -9.19 -16.96 0.63
N GLY A 326 -7.89 -17.18 0.82
CA GLY A 326 -7.13 -18.28 0.26
C GLY A 326 -6.16 -18.86 1.27
N MET A 327 -5.74 -20.10 1.03
CA MET A 327 -4.74 -20.80 1.81
C MET A 327 -3.82 -21.61 0.91
N ILE A 328 -2.52 -21.61 1.19
CA ILE A 328 -1.58 -22.61 0.66
C ILE A 328 -1.35 -23.61 1.77
N GLY A 329 -1.82 -24.84 1.58
CA GLY A 329 -1.85 -25.86 2.62
C GLY A 329 -2.34 -27.20 2.11
N THR A 330 -2.58 -28.11 3.03
CA THR A 330 -3.11 -29.45 2.78
C THR A 330 -4.51 -29.60 3.39
N ARG A 331 -5.16 -30.73 3.12
CA ARG A 331 -6.46 -31.11 3.70
C ARG A 331 -6.44 -31.35 5.21
N ARG A 332 -5.25 -31.34 5.84
CA ARG A 332 -5.10 -31.38 7.31
C ARG A 332 -5.17 -29.99 7.92
N ASP A 333 -4.89 -28.96 7.12
CA ASP A 333 -4.85 -27.58 7.58
C ASP A 333 -6.25 -26.97 7.63
N ARG A 334 -6.49 -26.24 8.72
CA ARG A 334 -7.75 -25.58 9.01
C ARG A 334 -7.52 -24.25 9.69
N PHE A 335 -8.39 -23.29 9.39
CA PHE A 335 -8.44 -22.02 10.10
C PHE A 335 -9.89 -21.54 10.18
N TRP A 336 -10.12 -20.50 10.96
CA TRP A 336 -11.44 -19.89 11.09
C TRP A 336 -11.40 -18.45 10.64
N SER A 337 -12.54 -17.94 10.17
CA SER A 337 -12.70 -16.52 9.86
C SER A 337 -14.02 -15.96 10.38
N ALA A 338 -14.06 -14.65 10.60
CA ALA A 338 -15.25 -13.89 10.97
C ALA A 338 -15.16 -12.45 10.38
N GLY A 339 -16.29 -11.74 10.36
CA GLY A 339 -16.33 -10.33 9.96
C GLY A 339 -15.82 -10.08 8.54
N ALA A 340 -16.20 -10.92 7.58
CA ALA A 340 -15.82 -10.69 6.18
C ALA A 340 -16.51 -9.42 5.66
N ARG A 341 -15.73 -8.48 5.11
CA ARG A 341 -16.21 -7.21 4.55
C ARG A 341 -15.59 -6.97 3.18
N PHE A 342 -16.33 -6.29 2.31
CA PHE A 342 -15.83 -5.81 1.01
C PHE A 342 -16.33 -4.38 0.78
N ALA A 343 -15.41 -3.42 0.65
CA ALA A 343 -15.73 -2.00 0.60
C ALA A 343 -14.87 -1.27 -0.45
N GLU A 344 -15.31 -0.07 -0.86
CA GLU A 344 -14.50 0.85 -1.65
C GLU A 344 -13.45 1.50 -0.75
N GLY A 345 -12.16 1.44 -1.11
CA GLY A 345 -11.07 2.03 -0.34
C GLY A 345 -9.74 1.29 -0.52
N PRO A 346 -8.60 1.95 -0.24
CA PRO A 346 -7.27 1.35 -0.37
C PRO A 346 -6.87 0.46 0.81
N ILE A 347 -7.51 0.64 1.97
CA ILE A 347 -7.27 -0.11 3.21
C ILE A 347 -8.62 -0.45 3.85
N PRO A 348 -8.72 -1.53 4.64
CA PRO A 348 -9.94 -1.76 5.41
C PRO A 348 -10.06 -0.70 6.51
N GLY A 349 -11.29 -0.31 6.84
CA GLY A 349 -11.51 0.54 8.01
C GLY A 349 -11.21 -0.19 9.32
N ASP A 350 -10.86 0.56 10.35
CA ASP A 350 -10.55 0.07 11.69
C ASP A 350 -11.76 -0.59 12.34
N GLU A 351 -11.56 -1.82 12.78
CA GLU A 351 -12.55 -2.66 13.45
C GLU A 351 -11.82 -3.46 14.53
N PRO A 352 -12.39 -3.65 15.72
CA PRO A 352 -11.80 -4.52 16.73
C PRO A 352 -11.82 -5.99 16.30
N ALA A 353 -10.96 -6.80 16.92
CA ALA A 353 -11.03 -8.25 16.78
C ALA A 353 -12.37 -8.79 17.30
N PRO A 354 -12.89 -9.89 16.72
CA PRO A 354 -14.14 -10.49 17.19
C PRO A 354 -14.03 -10.97 18.64
N ASP A 355 -15.01 -10.61 19.46
CA ASP A 355 -15.19 -11.18 20.81
C ASP A 355 -15.89 -12.54 20.71
N LEU A 356 -15.16 -13.52 20.16
CA LEU A 356 -15.62 -14.90 19.99
C LEU A 356 -14.63 -15.86 20.65
N PRO A 357 -15.09 -16.76 21.55
CA PRO A 357 -14.20 -17.74 22.17
C PRO A 357 -13.69 -18.75 21.14
N MET A 358 -12.39 -19.03 21.17
CA MET A 358 -11.70 -19.92 20.24
C MET A 358 -10.81 -20.94 20.96
N PRO A 359 -10.73 -22.20 20.50
CA PRO A 359 -11.52 -22.77 19.40
C PRO A 359 -13.01 -22.84 19.75
N PRO A 360 -13.92 -22.79 18.76
CA PRO A 360 -15.35 -22.80 19.04
C PRO A 360 -15.71 -24.09 19.77
N PHE A 361 -16.61 -24.00 20.76
CA PHE A 361 -17.11 -25.17 21.49
C PHE A 361 -17.57 -26.23 20.48
N ARG A 362 -17.00 -27.44 20.58
CA ARG A 362 -17.56 -28.59 19.87
C ARG A 362 -18.94 -28.84 20.47
N PHE A 363 -20.01 -28.48 19.77
CA PHE A 363 -21.33 -28.98 20.14
C PHE A 363 -21.26 -30.52 20.12
N PRO A 364 -21.52 -31.21 21.25
CA PRO A 364 -21.62 -32.66 21.27
C PRO A 364 -22.96 -33.04 20.65
N GLY A 365 -23.06 -32.99 19.32
CA GLY A 365 -24.36 -33.01 18.67
C GLY A 365 -24.34 -33.33 17.19
N ARG A 366 -23.51 -34.30 16.78
CA ARG A 366 -23.71 -35.04 15.51
C ARG A 366 -23.37 -36.53 15.59
N ASP A 367 -22.63 -36.98 16.60
CA ASP A 367 -22.38 -38.42 16.85
C ASP A 367 -23.46 -39.11 17.70
N LEU A 368 -24.37 -38.36 18.33
CA LEU A 368 -25.46 -38.93 19.15
C LEU A 368 -26.71 -39.34 18.36
N LEU A 369 -26.88 -38.86 17.12
CA LEU A 369 -27.97 -39.29 16.23
C LEU A 369 -27.69 -40.64 15.54
N GLY A 370 -26.48 -41.17 15.64
CA GLY A 370 -26.12 -42.52 15.17
C GLY A 370 -26.37 -43.64 16.20
N ARG A 371 -26.79 -43.31 17.43
CA ARG A 371 -27.01 -44.30 18.51
C ARG A 371 -28.46 -44.42 18.97
N LEU A 372 -29.41 -43.79 18.28
CA LEU A 372 -30.85 -43.85 18.57
C LEU A 372 -31.69 -44.30 17.37
N LEU A 373 -31.16 -45.21 16.55
CA LEU A 373 -32.00 -46.05 15.70
C LEU A 373 -32.11 -47.43 16.36
N PRO A 374 -33.31 -47.88 16.78
CA PRO A 374 -33.48 -49.23 17.27
C PRO A 374 -33.16 -50.21 16.13
N ARG A 375 -32.28 -51.17 16.40
CA ARG A 375 -32.18 -52.39 15.59
C ARG A 375 -33.52 -53.12 15.71
N VAL A 376 -34.34 -53.01 14.69
CA VAL A 376 -35.48 -53.92 14.51
C VAL A 376 -34.93 -55.18 13.83
N LEU A 377 -35.28 -56.32 14.43
CA LEU A 377 -34.93 -57.69 14.08
C LEU A 377 -35.36 -58.08 12.66
#